data_AF-A0AB73IA33-F1
#
_entry.id   AF-A0AB73IA33-F1
#
_cell.length_a   1.000
_cell.length_b   1.000
_cell.length_c   1.000
_cell.angle_alpha   90.00
_cell.angle_beta   90.00
_cell.angle_gamma   90.00
#
_symmetry.space_group_name_H-M   'P 1'
#
loop_
_entity.id
_entity.type
_entity.pdbx_description
1 polymer ?
#
loop_
_entity_poly.entity_id
_entity_poly.type
_entity_poly.pdbx_seq_one_letter_code
_entity_poly.pdbx_strand_id
1 'polypeptide(L)'
;MTEASFEADVTLNSRPVLIDFWAEWCAPCKALAPTLDKVARDFEGKVDIVKVNVDEHPALRERFGVRGIPALLLMSGGREAGRIVGNRSATQLASYLDAHLGTVTQLARPKVTLCAYGGDPQEKAERITRLREYLNRKQAALDTPMWAENVTGALGFVADSSDPDECASVLGIPTDVLEAVTVLSSYRGTHFNAALFVADWLDSVPVGANLSKLPATLLIHILSSQIVSDTLGGEAKLQAIRDELVSLHAAEADRSHETDAGWTEVKQACQNLAIEFGEGDLARAAKVLEVATCSLAKNPDVLKDLVFALSNFVQKSLQARCNWVAQDEHRLFTRFDEVTKHAAESGIEPPRGEALLKRVAEVDPDLVERFRYQYNEGSRAAGERGIAFGDVLIALTRQMS
;
A
#
# COMPACT_ATOMS: atom_id res chain seq x y z
N MET A 1 23.73 -2.21 7.60
CA MET A 1 24.45 -0.96 7.95
C MET A 1 24.25 -0.70 9.43
N THR A 2 25.17 0.02 10.10
CA THR A 2 25.02 0.37 11.52
C THR A 2 24.85 1.88 11.71
N GLU A 3 24.37 2.30 12.87
CA GLU A 3 24.34 3.72 13.25
C GLU A 3 25.72 4.40 13.15
N ALA A 4 26.77 3.70 13.57
CA ALA A 4 28.13 4.23 13.57
C ALA A 4 28.69 4.49 12.16
N SER A 5 28.24 3.71 11.16
CA SER A 5 28.70 3.86 9.77
C SER A 5 27.79 4.76 8.93
N PHE A 6 26.60 5.11 9.42
CA PHE A 6 25.58 5.86 8.67
C PHE A 6 26.09 7.19 8.09
N GLU A 7 26.86 7.95 8.88
CA GLU A 7 27.36 9.26 8.42
C GLU A 7 28.29 9.11 7.21
N ALA A 8 29.21 8.15 7.25
CA ALA A 8 30.13 7.87 6.15
C ALA A 8 29.42 7.26 4.94
N ASP A 9 28.58 6.24 5.18
CA ASP A 9 27.98 5.41 4.13
C ASP A 9 26.84 6.12 3.39
N VAL A 10 26.18 7.09 4.05
CA VAL A 10 24.99 7.76 3.52
C VAL A 10 25.17 9.27 3.42
N THR A 11 25.53 9.94 4.52
CA THR A 11 25.46 11.40 4.59
C THR A 11 26.60 12.05 3.81
N LEU A 12 27.80 11.46 3.92
CA LEU A 12 29.03 11.91 3.25
C LEU A 12 29.29 11.17 1.93
N ASN A 13 28.39 10.26 1.54
CA ASN A 13 28.56 9.52 0.30
C ASN A 13 28.41 10.44 -0.91
N SER A 14 29.42 10.41 -1.78
CA SER A 14 29.43 11.18 -3.03
C SER A 14 28.38 10.70 -4.04
N ARG A 15 27.91 9.45 -3.90
CA ARG A 15 26.85 8.87 -4.70
C ARG A 15 25.51 8.96 -3.97
N PRO A 16 24.39 9.05 -4.70
CA PRO A 16 23.07 8.86 -4.11
C PRO A 16 22.94 7.48 -3.46
N VAL A 17 22.23 7.43 -2.34
CA VAL A 17 22.08 6.22 -1.52
C VAL A 17 20.61 5.92 -1.30
N LEU A 18 20.16 4.73 -1.70
CA LEU A 18 18.82 4.23 -1.41
C LEU A 18 18.86 3.40 -0.13
N ILE A 19 18.20 3.87 0.93
CA ILE A 19 18.12 3.19 2.22
C ILE A 19 16.85 2.34 2.27
N ASP A 20 16.98 1.02 2.47
CA ASP A 20 15.89 0.10 2.77
C ASP A 20 15.74 -0.11 4.28
N PHE A 21 14.67 0.45 4.86
CA PHE A 21 14.28 0.18 6.24
C PHE A 21 13.42 -1.08 6.30
N TRP A 22 13.89 -2.08 7.04
CA TRP A 22 13.32 -3.43 7.08
C TRP A 22 13.36 -4.05 8.49
N ALA A 23 12.74 -5.23 8.66
CA ALA A 23 12.84 -6.05 9.86
C ALA A 23 12.67 -7.54 9.54
N GLU A 24 13.14 -8.43 10.42
CA GLU A 24 13.07 -9.89 10.23
C GLU A 24 11.64 -10.44 10.23
N TRP A 25 10.73 -9.79 10.93
CA TRP A 25 9.31 -10.14 10.99
C TRP A 25 8.51 -9.54 9.81
N CYS A 26 9.12 -8.67 9.01
CA CYS A 26 8.44 -7.96 7.92
C CYS A 26 8.37 -8.82 6.65
N ALA A 27 7.27 -9.55 6.48
CA ALA A 27 7.04 -10.34 5.27
C ALA A 27 7.07 -9.50 3.97
N PRO A 28 6.48 -8.28 3.89
CA PRO A 28 6.61 -7.45 2.69
C PRO A 28 8.06 -7.05 2.38
N CYS A 29 8.89 -6.81 3.41
CA CYS A 29 10.32 -6.51 3.23
C CYS A 29 11.08 -7.70 2.63
N LYS A 30 10.78 -8.93 3.08
CA LYS A 30 11.35 -10.15 2.48
C LYS A 30 10.97 -10.30 1.01
N ALA A 31 9.78 -9.85 0.62
CA ALA A 31 9.33 -9.84 -0.77
C ALA A 31 10.15 -8.91 -1.66
N LEU A 32 10.50 -7.75 -1.09
CA LEU A 32 11.16 -6.66 -1.78
C LEU A 32 12.67 -6.89 -1.93
N ALA A 33 13.27 -7.65 -1.01
CA ALA A 33 14.71 -7.89 -1.00
C ALA A 33 15.27 -8.45 -2.35
N PRO A 34 14.69 -9.49 -2.97
CA PRO A 34 15.15 -9.97 -4.28
C PRO A 34 15.04 -8.91 -5.39
N THR A 35 13.99 -8.07 -5.33
CA THR A 35 13.80 -6.96 -6.26
C THR A 35 14.88 -5.89 -6.07
N LEU A 36 15.20 -5.53 -4.82
CA LEU A 36 16.29 -4.61 -4.49
C LEU A 36 17.65 -5.17 -4.92
N ASP A 37 17.90 -6.47 -4.76
CA ASP A 37 19.14 -7.10 -5.22
C ASP A 37 19.29 -7.00 -6.75
N LYS A 38 18.18 -7.13 -7.50
CA LYS A 38 18.16 -6.93 -8.95
C LYS A 38 18.49 -5.49 -9.32
N VAL A 39 17.79 -4.53 -8.71
CA VAL A 39 18.03 -3.10 -8.92
C VAL A 39 19.46 -2.71 -8.52
N ALA A 40 20.00 -3.24 -7.43
CA ALA A 40 21.37 -2.98 -6.98
C ALA A 40 22.41 -3.37 -8.02
N ARG A 41 22.23 -4.53 -8.68
CA ARG A 41 23.13 -4.98 -9.76
C ARG A 41 23.07 -4.04 -10.97
N ASP A 42 21.87 -3.63 -11.37
CA ASP A 42 21.71 -2.82 -12.59
C ASP A 42 22.08 -1.33 -12.39
N PHE A 43 22.03 -0.86 -11.14
CA PHE A 43 22.46 0.49 -10.73
C PHE A 43 23.86 0.51 -10.11
N GLU A 44 24.64 -0.57 -10.26
CA GLU A 44 26.00 -0.65 -9.74
C GLU A 44 26.83 0.56 -10.19
N GLY A 45 27.48 1.22 -9.22
CA GLY A 45 28.28 2.41 -9.47
C GLY A 45 27.50 3.73 -9.65
N LYS A 46 26.16 3.68 -9.74
CA LYS A 46 25.27 4.85 -9.87
C LYS A 46 24.57 5.19 -8.56
N VAL A 47 24.06 4.18 -7.86
CA VAL A 47 23.36 4.31 -6.57
C VAL A 47 23.85 3.22 -5.65
N ASP A 48 24.18 3.57 -4.41
CA ASP A 48 24.46 2.58 -3.38
C ASP A 48 23.15 2.21 -2.67
N ILE A 49 22.85 0.92 -2.52
CA ILE A 49 21.67 0.46 -1.78
C ILE A 49 22.14 -0.09 -0.43
N VAL A 50 21.60 0.45 0.67
CA VAL A 50 21.95 0.07 2.03
C VAL A 50 20.72 -0.36 2.81
N LYS A 51 20.88 -1.34 3.70
CA LYS A 51 19.79 -1.84 4.54
C LYS A 51 19.94 -1.42 5.99
N VAL A 52 18.84 -0.97 6.60
CA VAL A 52 18.74 -0.60 8.02
C VAL A 52 17.66 -1.45 8.67
N ASN A 53 18.07 -2.30 9.62
CA ASN A 53 17.13 -3.04 10.46
C ASN A 53 16.55 -2.07 11.51
N VAL A 54 15.24 -1.90 11.51
CA VAL A 54 14.55 -0.93 12.40
C VAL A 54 14.53 -1.36 13.87
N ASP A 55 14.70 -2.65 14.15
CA ASP A 55 14.77 -3.18 15.52
C ASP A 55 16.16 -2.96 16.12
N GLU A 56 17.21 -3.06 15.29
CA GLU A 56 18.61 -2.85 15.71
C GLU A 56 19.00 -1.37 15.75
N HIS A 57 18.35 -0.54 14.95
CA HIS A 57 18.68 0.89 14.79
C HIS A 57 17.45 1.80 14.97
N PRO A 58 16.83 1.82 16.16
CA PRO A 58 15.63 2.60 16.43
C PRO A 58 15.87 4.11 16.31
N ALA A 59 17.08 4.60 16.56
CA ALA A 59 17.41 6.02 16.42
C ALA A 59 17.40 6.46 14.94
N LEU A 60 17.84 5.61 14.02
CA LEU A 60 17.71 5.88 12.57
C LEU A 60 16.24 5.85 12.14
N ARG A 61 15.47 4.85 12.60
CA ARG A 61 14.02 4.78 12.34
C ARG A 61 13.32 6.07 12.75
N GLU A 62 13.60 6.56 13.95
CA GLU A 62 13.03 7.79 14.49
C GLU A 62 13.50 9.04 13.74
N ARG A 63 14.82 9.16 13.51
CA ARG A 63 15.43 10.28 12.77
C ARG A 63 14.77 10.53 11.41
N PHE A 64 14.40 9.47 10.70
CA PHE A 64 13.78 9.55 9.38
C PHE A 64 12.24 9.45 9.38
N GLY A 65 11.63 9.33 10.56
CA GLY A 65 10.18 9.24 10.72
C GLY A 65 9.58 8.01 10.03
N VAL A 66 10.28 6.87 10.05
CA VAL A 66 9.82 5.63 9.45
C VAL A 66 8.75 5.01 10.33
N ARG A 67 7.49 5.09 9.87
CA ARG A 67 6.28 4.63 10.59
C ARG A 67 5.71 3.31 10.08
N GLY A 68 6.28 2.78 9.00
CA GLY A 68 5.88 1.51 8.39
C GLY A 68 7.00 1.02 7.49
N ILE A 69 7.08 -0.30 7.31
CA ILE A 69 8.11 -0.96 6.52
C ILE A 69 7.49 -1.95 5.51
N PRO A 70 8.12 -2.17 4.34
CA PRO A 70 9.37 -1.54 3.90
C PRO A 70 9.19 -0.06 3.58
N ALA A 71 10.22 0.73 3.89
CA ALA A 71 10.32 2.13 3.50
C ALA A 71 11.67 2.36 2.84
N LEU A 72 11.65 2.89 1.63
CA LEU A 72 12.84 3.22 0.86
C LEU A 72 13.04 4.73 0.87
N LEU A 73 14.21 5.21 1.32
CA LEU A 73 14.55 6.62 1.31
C LEU A 73 15.75 6.86 0.41
N LEU A 74 15.59 7.70 -0.61
CA LEU A 74 16.67 8.12 -1.48
C LEU A 74 17.36 9.35 -0.88
N MET A 75 18.63 9.21 -0.56
CA MET A 75 19.49 10.27 -0.08
C MET A 75 20.40 10.74 -1.20
N SER A 76 20.54 12.05 -1.37
CA SER A 76 21.49 12.66 -2.30
C SER A 76 22.07 13.94 -1.70
N GLY A 77 23.40 14.06 -1.70
CA GLY A 77 24.08 15.19 -1.07
C GLY A 77 23.75 15.35 0.42
N GLY A 78 23.60 14.23 1.13
CA GLY A 78 23.26 14.19 2.57
C GLY A 78 21.82 14.61 2.92
N ARG A 79 20.94 14.78 1.93
CA ARG A 79 19.52 15.14 2.12
C ARG A 79 18.59 14.11 1.51
N GLU A 80 17.38 14.01 2.05
CA GLU A 80 16.33 13.19 1.45
C GLU A 80 15.88 13.81 0.13
N ALA A 81 16.12 13.10 -0.97
CA ALA A 81 15.67 13.45 -2.32
C ALA A 81 14.28 12.89 -2.62
N GLY A 82 13.90 11.79 -1.95
CA GLY A 82 12.55 11.27 -1.98
C GLY A 82 12.37 9.98 -1.18
N ARG A 83 11.13 9.48 -1.12
CA ARG A 83 10.78 8.26 -0.41
C ARG A 83 9.72 7.42 -1.14
N ILE A 84 9.75 6.12 -0.89
CA ILE A 84 8.74 5.13 -1.28
C ILE A 84 8.34 4.35 -0.04
N VAL A 85 7.05 4.06 0.10
CA VAL A 85 6.54 3.15 1.14
C VAL A 85 5.86 1.96 0.47
N GLY A 86 6.16 0.77 0.99
CA GLY A 86 5.66 -0.50 0.49
C GLY A 86 6.46 -1.05 -0.70
N ASN A 87 5.99 -2.18 -1.22
CA ASN A 87 6.66 -2.88 -2.31
C ASN A 87 6.48 -2.16 -3.65
N ARG A 88 7.47 -2.33 -4.52
CA ARG A 88 7.49 -1.88 -5.92
C ARG A 88 8.21 -2.93 -6.77
N SER A 89 7.90 -2.99 -8.05
CA SER A 89 8.65 -3.81 -9.00
C SER A 89 10.03 -3.23 -9.29
N ALA A 90 10.92 -4.07 -9.85
CA ALA A 90 12.26 -3.61 -10.23
C ALA A 90 12.21 -2.42 -11.20
N THR A 91 11.25 -2.42 -12.14
CA THR A 91 11.15 -1.38 -13.17
C THR A 91 10.60 -0.06 -12.61
N GLN A 92 9.68 -0.13 -11.66
CA GLN A 92 9.20 1.04 -10.93
C GLN A 92 10.31 1.67 -10.09
N LEU A 93 11.08 0.85 -9.35
CA LEU A 93 12.24 1.34 -8.59
C LEU A 93 13.29 1.96 -9.50
N ALA A 94 13.60 1.31 -10.63
CA ALA A 94 14.53 1.85 -11.61
C ALA A 94 14.06 3.18 -12.20
N SER A 95 12.79 3.27 -12.59
CA SER A 95 12.20 4.50 -13.13
C SER A 95 12.22 5.63 -12.10
N TYR A 96 11.92 5.31 -10.83
CA TYR A 96 11.99 6.24 -9.72
C TYR A 96 13.41 6.77 -9.51
N LEU A 97 14.41 5.88 -9.51
CA LEU A 97 15.82 6.27 -9.38
C LEU A 97 16.25 7.12 -10.58
N ASP A 98 16.01 6.67 -11.81
CA ASP A 98 16.36 7.39 -13.03
C ASP A 98 15.77 8.81 -13.05
N ALA A 99 14.51 8.99 -12.61
CA ALA A 99 13.88 10.31 -12.52
C ALA A 99 14.60 11.26 -11.55
N HIS A 100 15.09 10.77 -10.42
CA HIS A 100 15.82 11.60 -9.44
C HIS A 100 17.28 11.83 -9.82
N LEU A 101 17.88 10.90 -10.56
CA LEU A 101 19.28 10.95 -10.96
C LEU A 101 19.48 11.67 -12.30
N GLY A 102 18.41 11.88 -13.08
CA GLY A 102 18.51 12.33 -14.46
C GLY A 102 19.22 11.31 -15.36
N THR A 103 19.20 10.03 -14.99
CA THR A 103 19.81 8.94 -15.76
C THR A 103 18.75 8.16 -16.56
N VAL A 104 19.21 7.29 -17.45
CA VAL A 104 18.35 6.42 -18.27
C VAL A 104 18.89 5.01 -18.20
N THR A 105 18.85 4.40 -17.02
CA THR A 105 19.16 2.98 -16.85
C THR A 105 18.05 2.12 -17.48
N GLN A 106 16.79 2.56 -17.35
CA GLN A 106 15.58 2.00 -17.96
C GLN A 106 15.58 0.47 -18.00
N LEU A 107 15.32 -0.14 -16.83
CA LEU A 107 15.10 -1.59 -16.79
C LEU A 107 13.96 -1.98 -17.71
N ALA A 108 14.24 -2.95 -18.59
CA ALA A 108 13.24 -3.47 -19.49
C ALA A 108 12.09 -4.07 -18.68
N ARG A 109 10.90 -3.50 -18.83
CA ARG A 109 9.71 -4.08 -18.24
C ARG A 109 9.42 -5.42 -18.93
N PRO A 110 9.19 -6.51 -18.18
CA PRO A 110 8.72 -7.76 -18.76
C PRO A 110 7.54 -7.48 -19.69
N LYS A 111 7.61 -8.00 -20.92
CA LYS A 111 6.54 -7.81 -21.89
C LYS A 111 5.32 -8.59 -21.41
N VAL A 112 4.35 -7.90 -20.83
CA VAL A 112 3.08 -8.51 -20.44
C VAL A 112 2.22 -8.65 -21.69
N THR A 113 1.92 -9.90 -22.07
CA THR A 113 0.83 -10.16 -23.02
C THR A 113 -0.47 -10.08 -22.24
N LEU A 114 -1.28 -9.06 -22.51
CA LEU A 114 -2.55 -8.82 -21.82
C LEU A 114 -3.62 -9.79 -22.32
N CYS A 115 -3.48 -11.02 -21.87
CA CYS A 115 -4.33 -12.17 -22.15
C CYS A 115 -4.28 -13.02 -20.88
N ALA A 116 -5.30 -12.90 -20.02
CA ALA A 116 -5.28 -13.53 -18.71
C ALA A 116 -5.03 -15.04 -18.81
N TYR A 117 -4.06 -15.54 -18.05
CA TYR A 117 -3.58 -16.92 -18.07
C TYR A 117 -3.15 -17.41 -19.47
N GLY A 118 -2.73 -16.49 -20.34
CA GLY A 118 -2.37 -16.81 -21.74
C GLY A 118 -3.54 -17.31 -22.60
N GLY A 119 -4.78 -17.19 -22.12
CA GLY A 119 -5.95 -17.79 -22.77
C GLY A 119 -6.11 -19.29 -22.50
N ASP A 120 -5.34 -19.86 -21.56
CA ASP A 120 -5.37 -21.27 -21.21
C ASP A 120 -6.23 -21.53 -19.94
N PRO A 121 -7.39 -22.20 -20.06
CA PRO A 121 -8.22 -22.54 -18.92
C PRO A 121 -7.57 -23.52 -17.95
N GLN A 122 -6.68 -24.40 -18.44
CA GLN A 122 -5.98 -25.37 -17.61
C GLN A 122 -4.95 -24.67 -16.73
N GLU A 123 -4.17 -23.74 -17.30
CA GLU A 123 -3.21 -22.90 -16.57
C GLU A 123 -3.90 -22.16 -15.41
N LYS A 124 -5.07 -21.56 -15.67
CA LYS A 124 -5.89 -20.93 -14.62
C LYS A 124 -6.30 -21.94 -13.56
N ALA A 125 -6.86 -23.08 -13.97
CA ALA A 125 -7.40 -24.08 -13.06
C ALA A 125 -6.32 -24.66 -12.14
N GLU A 126 -5.14 -24.99 -12.66
CA GLU A 126 -4.03 -25.54 -11.89
C GLU A 126 -3.57 -24.56 -10.80
N ARG A 127 -3.34 -23.29 -11.19
CA ARG A 127 -2.88 -22.24 -10.27
C ARG A 127 -3.88 -21.96 -9.15
N ILE A 128 -5.16 -21.83 -9.47
CA ILE A 128 -6.19 -21.53 -8.47
C ILE A 128 -6.46 -22.74 -7.58
N THR A 129 -6.48 -23.95 -8.14
CA THR A 129 -6.64 -25.19 -7.35
C THR A 129 -5.51 -25.32 -6.34
N ARG A 130 -4.26 -25.07 -6.76
CA ARG A 130 -3.09 -25.06 -5.86
C ARG A 130 -3.28 -24.11 -4.67
N LEU A 131 -3.77 -22.89 -4.91
CA LEU A 131 -4.04 -21.91 -3.85
C LEU A 131 -5.19 -22.36 -2.94
N ARG A 132 -6.30 -22.84 -3.50
CA ARG A 132 -7.47 -23.27 -2.71
C ARG A 132 -7.15 -24.50 -1.84
N GLU A 133 -6.41 -25.47 -2.37
CA GLU A 133 -5.95 -26.62 -1.58
C GLU A 133 -5.01 -26.20 -0.46
N TYR A 134 -4.11 -25.25 -0.72
CA TYR A 134 -3.23 -24.68 0.31
C TYR A 134 -4.06 -24.02 1.43
N LEU A 135 -5.06 -23.22 1.07
CA LEU A 135 -5.95 -22.55 2.02
C LEU A 135 -6.76 -23.57 2.84
N ASN A 136 -7.30 -24.61 2.21
CA ASN A 136 -8.02 -25.67 2.91
C ASN A 136 -7.14 -26.36 3.98
N ARG A 137 -5.87 -26.62 3.66
CA ARG A 137 -4.92 -27.15 4.66
C ARG A 137 -4.62 -26.15 5.77
N LYS A 138 -4.43 -24.88 5.43
CA LYS A 138 -4.13 -23.81 6.40
C LYS A 138 -5.28 -23.50 7.35
N GLN A 139 -6.53 -23.72 6.94
CA GLN A 139 -7.70 -23.55 7.79
C GLN A 139 -7.63 -24.41 9.08
N ALA A 140 -6.95 -25.56 9.02
CA ALA A 140 -6.75 -26.44 10.18
C ALA A 140 -5.58 -26.03 11.09
N ALA A 141 -4.76 -25.03 10.70
CA ALA A 141 -3.53 -24.64 11.41
C ALA A 141 -3.28 -23.12 11.30
N LEU A 142 -4.28 -22.32 11.68
CA LEU A 142 -4.26 -20.85 11.59
C LEU A 142 -3.27 -20.18 12.56
N ASP A 143 -2.75 -20.92 13.53
CA ASP A 143 -1.72 -20.49 14.49
C ASP A 143 -0.30 -20.56 13.92
N THR A 144 -0.12 -21.18 12.75
CA THR A 144 1.17 -21.25 12.05
C THR A 144 1.35 -20.09 11.07
N PRO A 145 2.60 -19.71 10.73
CA PRO A 145 2.86 -18.71 9.69
C PRO A 145 2.10 -19.01 8.39
N MET A 146 1.43 -17.99 7.82
CA MET A 146 0.56 -18.18 6.65
C MET A 146 1.31 -18.62 5.40
N TRP A 147 2.55 -18.16 5.22
CA TRP A 147 3.35 -18.39 4.01
C TRP A 147 4.73 -18.96 4.37
N ALA A 148 5.34 -19.68 3.43
CA ALA A 148 6.77 -20.00 3.49
C ALA A 148 7.62 -18.73 3.34
N GLU A 149 8.89 -18.76 3.74
CA GLU A 149 9.72 -17.55 3.87
C GLU A 149 9.86 -16.73 2.57
N ASN A 150 9.78 -17.38 1.41
CA ASN A 150 9.91 -16.75 0.09
C ASN A 150 8.56 -16.33 -0.53
N VAL A 151 7.44 -16.59 0.14
CA VAL A 151 6.10 -16.24 -0.34
C VAL A 151 5.52 -15.14 0.53
N THR A 152 5.09 -14.06 -0.10
CA THR A 152 4.76 -12.82 0.63
C THR A 152 3.29 -12.42 0.50
N GLY A 153 2.53 -13.19 -0.28
CA GLY A 153 1.10 -13.04 -0.45
C GLY A 153 0.54 -14.06 -1.44
N ALA A 154 -0.79 -14.09 -1.56
CA ALA A 154 -1.47 -15.05 -2.42
C ALA A 154 -1.16 -14.86 -3.91
N LEU A 155 -0.97 -13.61 -4.37
CA LEU A 155 -0.55 -13.35 -5.75
C LEU A 155 0.82 -13.95 -6.05
N GLY A 156 1.79 -13.74 -5.16
CA GLY A 156 3.12 -14.32 -5.33
C GLY A 156 3.15 -15.83 -5.18
N PHE A 157 2.29 -16.38 -4.31
CA PHE A 157 2.06 -17.83 -4.24
C PHE A 157 1.51 -18.37 -5.56
N VAL A 158 0.59 -17.66 -6.21
CA VAL A 158 -0.05 -18.09 -7.46
C VAL A 158 0.88 -17.92 -8.65
N ALA A 159 1.69 -16.87 -8.68
CA ALA A 159 2.61 -16.56 -9.79
C ALA A 159 4.02 -17.18 -9.63
N ASP A 160 4.33 -17.74 -8.46
CA ASP A 160 5.67 -18.21 -8.09
C ASP A 160 6.77 -17.12 -8.20
N SER A 161 6.39 -15.85 -7.95
CA SER A 161 7.30 -14.70 -7.90
C SER A 161 6.81 -13.64 -6.90
N SER A 162 7.71 -12.88 -6.28
CA SER A 162 7.36 -11.73 -5.43
C SER A 162 7.44 -10.39 -6.17
N ASP A 163 7.98 -10.37 -7.40
CA ASP A 163 8.06 -9.15 -8.21
C ASP A 163 6.72 -8.90 -8.92
N PRO A 164 6.11 -7.71 -8.77
CA PRO A 164 4.82 -7.41 -9.38
C PRO A 164 4.79 -7.50 -10.91
N ASP A 165 5.88 -7.16 -11.61
CA ASP A 165 5.91 -7.23 -13.08
C ASP A 165 6.06 -8.68 -13.57
N GLU A 166 6.79 -9.51 -12.83
CA GLU A 166 6.86 -10.94 -13.11
C GLU A 166 5.50 -11.61 -12.85
N CYS A 167 4.82 -11.26 -11.74
CA CYS A 167 3.45 -11.70 -11.48
C CYS A 167 2.51 -11.29 -12.62
N ALA A 168 2.60 -10.05 -13.08
CA ALA A 168 1.81 -9.53 -14.20
C ALA A 168 2.06 -10.32 -15.48
N SER A 169 3.33 -10.59 -15.80
CA SER A 169 3.72 -11.37 -16.96
C SER A 169 3.23 -12.81 -16.91
N VAL A 170 3.34 -13.47 -15.75
CA VAL A 170 2.91 -14.87 -15.56
C VAL A 170 1.39 -15.00 -15.65
N LEU A 171 0.65 -14.07 -15.05
CA LEU A 171 -0.81 -14.13 -15.01
C LEU A 171 -1.47 -13.51 -16.25
N GLY A 172 -0.73 -12.76 -17.06
CA GLY A 172 -1.30 -11.98 -18.17
C GLY A 172 -2.23 -10.86 -17.69
N ILE A 173 -2.00 -10.34 -16.48
CA ILE A 173 -2.81 -9.32 -15.81
C ILE A 173 -1.96 -8.06 -15.64
N PRO A 174 -2.51 -6.84 -15.87
CA PRO A 174 -1.79 -5.59 -15.63
C PRO A 174 -1.23 -5.46 -14.20
N THR A 175 0.00 -4.96 -14.05
CA THR A 175 0.66 -4.79 -12.74
C THR A 175 -0.15 -3.90 -11.78
N ASP A 176 -0.75 -2.82 -12.28
CA ASP A 176 -1.57 -1.89 -11.50
C ASP A 176 -2.84 -2.55 -10.92
N VAL A 177 -3.46 -3.48 -11.65
CA VAL A 177 -4.55 -4.33 -11.12
C VAL A 177 -4.04 -5.20 -9.96
N LEU A 178 -2.88 -5.84 -10.12
CA LEU A 178 -2.29 -6.68 -9.07
C LEU A 178 -1.92 -5.87 -7.82
N GLU A 179 -1.44 -4.64 -7.99
CA GLU A 179 -1.16 -3.74 -6.88
C GLU A 179 -2.43 -3.28 -6.17
N ALA A 180 -3.50 -2.98 -6.92
CA ALA A 180 -4.81 -2.66 -6.34
C ALA A 180 -5.35 -3.85 -5.52
N VAL A 181 -5.23 -5.08 -6.02
CA VAL A 181 -5.59 -6.31 -5.29
C VAL A 181 -4.75 -6.46 -4.02
N THR A 182 -3.46 -6.13 -4.08
CA THR A 182 -2.56 -6.18 -2.91
C THR A 182 -3.01 -5.20 -1.83
N VAL A 183 -3.35 -3.95 -2.19
CA VAL A 183 -3.89 -2.97 -1.25
C VAL A 183 -5.26 -3.42 -0.70
N LEU A 184 -6.16 -3.92 -1.55
CA LEU A 184 -7.47 -4.41 -1.10
C LEU A 184 -7.35 -5.60 -0.13
N SER A 185 -6.33 -6.43 -0.32
CA SER A 185 -6.03 -7.56 0.57
C SER A 185 -5.67 -7.13 2.00
N SER A 186 -5.11 -5.93 2.21
CA SER A 186 -4.78 -5.46 3.56
C SER A 186 -6.01 -5.18 4.43
N TYR A 187 -7.19 -5.00 3.80
CA TYR A 187 -8.45 -4.75 4.50
C TYR A 187 -9.22 -6.02 4.84
N ARG A 188 -8.58 -7.20 4.79
CA ARG A 188 -9.20 -8.50 5.12
C ARG A 188 -8.92 -8.96 6.55
N GLY A 189 -8.17 -8.16 7.32
CA GLY A 189 -7.89 -8.39 8.75
C GLY A 189 -6.86 -9.48 9.03
N THR A 190 -6.87 -10.58 8.27
CA THR A 190 -5.90 -11.68 8.40
C THR A 190 -5.29 -12.04 7.05
N HIS A 191 -4.07 -12.58 7.06
CA HIS A 191 -3.44 -13.09 5.84
C HIS A 191 -4.23 -14.23 5.18
N PHE A 192 -4.97 -15.02 5.98
CA PHE A 192 -5.86 -16.06 5.47
C PHE A 192 -7.04 -15.49 4.69
N ASN A 193 -7.75 -14.51 5.26
CA ASN A 193 -8.86 -13.83 4.58
C ASN A 193 -8.38 -13.03 3.36
N ALA A 194 -7.19 -12.44 3.43
CA ALA A 194 -6.53 -11.82 2.28
C ALA A 194 -6.34 -12.81 1.13
N ALA A 195 -5.87 -14.02 1.44
CA ALA A 195 -5.67 -15.06 0.44
C ALA A 195 -6.98 -15.62 -0.13
N LEU A 196 -8.03 -15.74 0.70
CA LEU A 196 -9.37 -16.09 0.22
C LEU A 196 -9.90 -15.06 -0.78
N PHE A 197 -9.80 -13.77 -0.45
CA PHE A 197 -10.19 -12.70 -1.37
C PHE A 197 -9.43 -12.77 -2.70
N VAL A 198 -8.12 -13.00 -2.66
CA VAL A 198 -7.33 -13.15 -3.89
C VAL A 198 -7.77 -14.38 -4.69
N ALA A 199 -8.05 -15.51 -4.04
CA ALA A 199 -8.57 -16.70 -4.71
C ALA A 199 -9.93 -16.42 -5.39
N ASP A 200 -10.86 -15.78 -4.69
CA ASP A 200 -12.18 -15.44 -5.21
C ASP A 200 -12.12 -14.43 -6.36
N TRP A 201 -11.19 -13.47 -6.29
CA TRP A 201 -10.94 -12.54 -7.38
C TRP A 201 -10.29 -13.23 -8.59
N LEU A 202 -9.26 -14.06 -8.40
CA LEU A 202 -8.64 -14.81 -9.49
C LEU A 202 -9.63 -15.75 -10.19
N ASP A 203 -10.54 -16.37 -9.44
CA ASP A 203 -11.64 -17.15 -10.01
C ASP A 203 -12.56 -16.31 -10.89
N SER A 204 -12.76 -15.05 -10.53
CA SER A 204 -13.59 -14.11 -11.29
C SER A 204 -12.96 -13.64 -12.60
N VAL A 205 -11.63 -13.77 -12.77
CA VAL A 205 -10.90 -13.35 -13.99
C VAL A 205 -11.23 -14.26 -15.17
N PRO A 206 -11.89 -13.79 -16.24
CA PRO A 206 -12.17 -14.62 -17.40
C PRO A 206 -10.87 -15.00 -18.12
N VAL A 207 -10.78 -16.26 -18.55
CA VAL A 207 -9.59 -16.76 -19.26
C VAL A 207 -9.44 -16.02 -20.59
N GLY A 208 -8.23 -15.53 -20.87
CA GLY A 208 -7.91 -14.80 -22.08
C GLY A 208 -8.33 -13.33 -22.09
N ALA A 209 -9.04 -12.86 -21.06
CA ALA A 209 -9.52 -11.48 -21.03
C ALA A 209 -8.38 -10.47 -21.01
N ASN A 210 -8.60 -9.32 -21.67
CA ASN A 210 -7.71 -8.18 -21.59
C ASN A 210 -8.20 -7.21 -20.50
N LEU A 211 -7.54 -7.24 -19.35
CA LEU A 211 -7.92 -6.42 -18.19
C LEU A 211 -7.37 -4.98 -18.23
N SER A 212 -6.83 -4.49 -19.36
CA SER A 212 -6.19 -3.15 -19.44
C SER A 212 -7.13 -2.00 -19.09
N LYS A 213 -8.44 -2.18 -19.27
CA LYS A 213 -9.45 -1.15 -18.96
C LYS A 213 -9.93 -1.20 -17.50
N LEU A 214 -9.68 -2.30 -16.81
CA LEU A 214 -10.18 -2.54 -15.46
C LEU A 214 -9.74 -1.46 -14.45
N PRO A 215 -8.48 -0.96 -14.45
CA PRO A 215 -8.07 0.10 -13.53
C PRO A 215 -8.93 1.37 -13.65
N ALA A 216 -9.11 1.87 -14.87
CA ALA A 216 -9.91 3.07 -15.12
C ALA A 216 -11.39 2.83 -14.79
N THR A 217 -11.95 1.67 -15.18
CA THR A 217 -13.35 1.33 -14.86
C THR A 217 -13.58 1.25 -13.35
N LEU A 218 -12.66 0.63 -12.61
CA LEU A 218 -12.75 0.55 -11.16
C LEU A 218 -12.62 1.92 -10.50
N LEU A 219 -11.66 2.74 -10.95
CA LEU A 219 -11.43 4.09 -10.44
C LEU A 219 -12.68 4.96 -10.59
N ILE A 220 -13.28 4.97 -11.78
CA ILE A 220 -14.53 5.69 -12.07
C ILE A 220 -15.66 5.18 -11.17
N HIS A 221 -15.83 3.86 -11.04
CA HIS A 221 -16.87 3.28 -10.20
C HIS A 221 -16.71 3.66 -8.72
N ILE A 222 -15.46 3.68 -8.22
CA ILE A 222 -15.15 4.12 -6.86
C ILE A 222 -15.50 5.61 -6.69
N LEU A 223 -15.05 6.48 -7.61
CA LEU A 223 -15.35 7.91 -7.57
C LEU A 223 -16.86 8.19 -7.59
N SER A 224 -17.62 7.43 -8.37
CA SER A 224 -19.10 7.54 -8.44
C SER A 224 -19.84 6.86 -7.28
N SER A 225 -19.15 6.23 -6.33
CA SER A 225 -19.79 5.45 -5.27
C SER A 225 -20.44 6.31 -4.18
N GLN A 226 -21.36 5.69 -3.43
CA GLN A 226 -21.92 6.30 -2.23
C GLN A 226 -20.84 6.56 -1.16
N ILE A 227 -19.80 5.71 -1.07
CA ILE A 227 -18.69 5.87 -0.12
C ILE A 227 -17.97 7.20 -0.34
N VAL A 228 -17.72 7.58 -1.60
CA VAL A 228 -17.12 8.87 -1.92
C VAL A 228 -18.12 9.98 -1.57
N SER A 229 -19.39 9.87 -2.00
CA SER A 229 -20.42 10.86 -1.68
C SER A 229 -20.55 11.15 -0.18
N ASP A 230 -20.51 10.12 0.67
CA ASP A 230 -20.52 10.24 2.13
C ASP A 230 -19.25 10.89 2.67
N THR A 231 -18.09 10.57 2.07
CA THR A 231 -16.80 11.17 2.41
C THR A 231 -16.77 12.67 2.13
N LEU A 232 -17.49 13.14 1.10
CA LEU A 232 -17.58 14.56 0.75
C LEU A 232 -18.58 15.35 1.63
N GLY A 233 -19.35 14.69 2.50
CA GLY A 233 -20.22 15.35 3.48
C GLY A 233 -21.32 16.22 2.89
N GLY A 234 -21.68 16.02 1.61
CA GLY A 234 -22.68 16.85 0.92
C GLY A 234 -22.17 18.20 0.40
N GLU A 235 -20.87 18.49 0.50
CA GLU A 235 -20.29 19.77 0.06
C GLU A 235 -20.28 19.89 -1.47
N ALA A 236 -21.05 20.86 -1.99
CA ALA A 236 -21.31 21.01 -3.42
C ALA A 236 -20.03 21.24 -4.24
N LYS A 237 -19.06 22.01 -3.71
CA LYS A 237 -17.80 22.26 -4.43
C LYS A 237 -16.97 20.97 -4.58
N LEU A 238 -16.94 20.12 -3.56
CA LEU A 238 -16.24 18.83 -3.61
C LEU A 238 -16.96 17.84 -4.54
N GLN A 239 -18.29 17.84 -4.56
CA GLN A 239 -19.06 17.01 -5.49
C GLN A 239 -18.81 17.39 -6.95
N ALA A 240 -18.73 18.69 -7.25
CA ALA A 240 -18.39 19.16 -8.59
C ALA A 240 -17.01 18.68 -9.04
N ILE A 241 -16.00 18.78 -8.16
CA ILE A 241 -14.64 18.26 -8.42
C ILE A 241 -14.67 16.75 -8.68
N ARG A 242 -15.41 15.98 -7.87
CA ARG A 242 -15.55 14.53 -8.07
C ARG A 242 -16.14 14.21 -9.45
N ASP A 243 -17.16 14.94 -9.89
CA ASP A 243 -17.83 14.72 -11.18
C ASP A 243 -16.91 15.09 -12.36
N GLU A 244 -16.09 16.12 -12.19
CA GLU A 244 -15.04 16.48 -13.15
C GLU A 244 -13.96 15.40 -13.23
N LEU A 245 -13.49 14.88 -12.09
CA LEU A 245 -12.55 13.74 -12.05
C LEU A 245 -13.10 12.51 -12.75
N VAL A 246 -14.37 12.16 -12.51
CA VAL A 246 -15.04 11.05 -13.22
C VAL A 246 -15.01 11.28 -14.73
N SER A 247 -15.31 12.51 -15.17
CA SER A 247 -15.33 12.87 -16.58
C SER A 247 -13.93 12.77 -17.21
N LEU A 248 -12.89 13.25 -16.53
CA LEU A 248 -11.50 13.17 -17.00
C LEU A 248 -11.01 11.72 -17.12
N HIS A 249 -11.27 10.88 -16.11
CA HIS A 249 -10.88 9.46 -16.14
C HIS A 249 -11.68 8.66 -17.18
N ALA A 250 -12.95 8.99 -17.39
CA ALA A 250 -13.76 8.36 -18.45
C ALA A 250 -13.23 8.71 -19.84
N ALA A 251 -12.86 9.97 -20.05
CA ALA A 251 -12.25 10.43 -21.29
C ALA A 251 -10.91 9.68 -21.55
N GLU A 252 -10.05 9.55 -20.53
CA GLU A 252 -8.78 8.81 -20.65
C GLU A 252 -9.00 7.34 -21.03
N ALA A 253 -9.99 6.69 -20.42
CA ALA A 253 -10.33 5.30 -20.69
C ALA A 253 -10.78 5.07 -22.16
N ASP A 254 -11.43 6.06 -22.75
CA ASP A 254 -11.88 6.06 -24.14
C ASP A 254 -10.80 6.55 -25.13
N ARG A 255 -9.61 6.91 -24.64
CA ARG A 255 -8.48 7.45 -25.40
C ARG A 255 -8.82 8.73 -26.17
N SER A 256 -9.69 9.57 -25.62
CA SER A 256 -9.79 10.94 -26.11
C SER A 256 -8.52 11.74 -25.78
N HIS A 257 -8.27 12.81 -26.52
CA HIS A 257 -7.16 13.71 -26.20
C HIS A 257 -7.53 14.52 -24.95
N GLU A 258 -7.18 14.05 -23.74
CA GLU A 258 -7.15 14.95 -22.57
C GLU A 258 -5.87 15.79 -22.61
N THR A 259 -6.00 17.03 -22.13
CA THR A 259 -4.87 17.92 -21.97
C THR A 259 -4.41 17.91 -20.52
N ASP A 260 -3.10 18.06 -20.32
CA ASP A 260 -2.50 18.21 -19.00
C ASP A 260 -3.06 19.41 -18.20
N ALA A 261 -3.72 20.35 -18.88
CA ALA A 261 -4.39 21.48 -18.27
C ALA A 261 -5.53 21.04 -17.35
N GLY A 262 -6.41 20.12 -17.79
CA GLY A 262 -7.56 19.68 -16.99
C GLY A 262 -7.15 19.03 -15.67
N TRP A 263 -6.16 18.13 -15.72
CA TRP A 263 -5.59 17.52 -14.51
C TRP A 263 -4.99 18.56 -13.54
N THR A 264 -4.30 19.56 -14.09
CA THR A 264 -3.68 20.64 -13.31
C THR A 264 -4.73 21.54 -12.64
N GLU A 265 -5.79 21.88 -13.37
CA GLU A 265 -6.89 22.72 -12.89
C GLU A 265 -7.63 22.05 -11.72
N VAL A 266 -8.01 20.78 -11.88
CA VAL A 266 -8.71 20.03 -10.82
C VAL A 266 -7.81 19.84 -9.61
N LYS A 267 -6.51 19.57 -9.80
CA LYS A 267 -5.54 19.51 -8.71
C LYS A 267 -5.48 20.82 -7.93
N GLN A 268 -5.39 21.95 -8.62
CA GLN A 268 -5.37 23.27 -7.99
C GLN A 268 -6.69 23.55 -7.24
N ALA A 269 -7.83 23.13 -7.79
CA ALA A 269 -9.13 23.26 -7.13
C ALA A 269 -9.19 22.47 -5.82
N CYS A 270 -8.73 21.22 -5.80
CA CYS A 270 -8.63 20.41 -4.57
C CYS A 270 -7.76 21.11 -3.52
N GLN A 271 -6.60 21.62 -3.92
CA GLN A 271 -5.66 22.28 -3.01
C GLN A 271 -6.25 23.58 -2.43
N ASN A 272 -6.91 24.39 -3.27
CA ASN A 272 -7.56 25.62 -2.83
C ASN A 272 -8.68 25.34 -1.83
N LEU A 273 -9.51 24.31 -2.06
CA LEU A 273 -10.56 23.91 -1.12
C LEU A 273 -9.98 23.35 0.18
N ALA A 274 -8.90 22.57 0.12
CA ALA A 274 -8.23 22.09 1.32
C ALA A 274 -7.74 23.27 2.20
N ILE A 275 -7.25 24.35 1.59
CA ILE A 275 -6.86 25.58 2.28
C ILE A 275 -8.09 26.33 2.80
N GLU A 276 -9.14 26.48 1.99
CA GLU A 276 -10.39 27.16 2.33
C GLU A 276 -11.06 26.52 3.57
N PHE A 277 -11.13 25.19 3.61
CA PHE A 277 -11.73 24.45 4.71
C PHE A 277 -10.82 24.36 5.95
N GLY A 278 -9.52 24.61 5.82
CA GLY A 278 -8.55 24.57 6.92
C GLY A 278 -8.34 23.17 7.48
N GLU A 279 -8.77 22.95 8.72
CA GLU A 279 -8.68 21.66 9.41
C GLU A 279 -10.05 20.98 9.49
N GLY A 280 -10.09 19.66 9.31
CA GLY A 280 -11.32 18.89 9.44
C GLY A 280 -11.56 17.92 8.29
N ASP A 281 -12.77 17.35 8.27
CA ASP A 281 -13.13 16.29 7.34
C ASP A 281 -13.30 16.80 5.90
N LEU A 282 -13.80 18.03 5.70
CA LEU A 282 -13.91 18.63 4.37
C LEU A 282 -12.52 18.90 3.75
N ALA A 283 -11.58 19.42 4.53
CA ALA A 283 -10.20 19.59 4.08
C ALA A 283 -9.51 18.25 3.78
N ARG A 284 -9.78 17.20 4.59
CA ARG A 284 -9.32 15.84 4.30
C ARG A 284 -9.96 15.26 3.05
N ALA A 285 -11.24 15.51 2.82
CA ALA A 285 -11.96 15.03 1.65
C ALA A 285 -11.42 15.66 0.36
N ALA A 286 -11.08 16.96 0.39
CA ALA A 286 -10.38 17.63 -0.71
C ALA A 286 -9.04 16.93 -1.04
N LYS A 287 -8.25 16.58 -0.02
CA LYS A 287 -7.00 15.82 -0.19
C LYS A 287 -7.20 14.41 -0.73
N VAL A 288 -8.31 13.75 -0.37
CA VAL A 288 -8.66 12.43 -0.94
C VAL A 288 -8.93 12.57 -2.45
N LEU A 289 -9.68 13.59 -2.88
CA LEU A 289 -9.93 13.83 -4.30
C LEU A 289 -8.64 14.21 -5.05
N GLU A 290 -7.72 14.95 -4.42
CA GLU A 290 -6.43 15.31 -5.01
C GLU A 290 -5.63 14.08 -5.48
N VAL A 291 -5.74 12.95 -4.78
CA VAL A 291 -5.07 11.69 -5.16
C VAL A 291 -5.43 11.24 -6.58
N ALA A 292 -6.66 11.52 -7.02
CA ALA A 292 -7.18 11.13 -8.33
C ALA A 292 -6.91 12.17 -9.44
N THR A 293 -6.13 13.22 -9.19
CA THR A 293 -5.89 14.35 -10.13
C THR A 293 -4.77 14.09 -11.14
N CYS A 294 -4.50 12.83 -11.46
CA CYS A 294 -3.49 12.44 -12.44
C CYS A 294 -4.01 11.30 -13.30
N SER A 295 -3.66 11.33 -14.58
CA SER A 295 -3.90 10.23 -15.51
C SER A 295 -3.19 8.95 -15.07
N LEU A 296 -3.84 7.80 -15.28
CA LEU A 296 -3.29 6.48 -14.97
C LEU A 296 -2.05 6.15 -15.81
N ALA A 297 -1.98 6.65 -17.05
CA ALA A 297 -0.81 6.48 -17.89
C ALA A 297 0.44 7.18 -17.32
N LYS A 298 0.25 8.30 -16.61
CA LYS A 298 1.34 9.05 -15.95
C LYS A 298 1.66 8.53 -14.57
N ASN A 299 0.64 8.14 -13.82
CA ASN A 299 0.79 7.60 -12.48
C ASN A 299 -0.10 6.35 -12.29
N PRO A 300 0.47 5.14 -12.42
CA PRO A 300 -0.29 3.91 -12.22
C PRO A 300 -0.72 3.70 -10.76
N ASP A 301 -0.15 4.43 -9.79
CA ASP A 301 -0.46 4.30 -8.37
C ASP A 301 -1.78 4.98 -7.98
N VAL A 302 -2.38 5.81 -8.86
CA VAL A 302 -3.59 6.60 -8.56
C VAL A 302 -4.73 5.76 -7.98
N LEU A 303 -4.99 4.58 -8.57
CA LEU A 303 -6.07 3.71 -8.13
C LEU A 303 -5.84 3.17 -6.71
N LYS A 304 -4.66 2.59 -6.47
CA LYS A 304 -4.35 1.99 -5.15
C LYS A 304 -4.24 3.07 -4.07
N ASP A 305 -3.73 4.25 -4.41
CA ASP A 305 -3.62 5.38 -3.50
C ASP A 305 -5.00 5.95 -3.16
N LEU A 306 -5.93 6.03 -4.13
CA LEU A 306 -7.30 6.48 -3.87
C LEU A 306 -8.03 5.48 -2.96
N VAL A 307 -7.93 4.18 -3.24
CA VAL A 307 -8.48 3.12 -2.37
C VAL A 307 -7.92 3.26 -0.96
N PHE A 308 -6.60 3.46 -0.82
CA PHE A 308 -5.96 3.65 0.47
C PHE A 308 -6.48 4.89 1.20
N ALA A 309 -6.54 6.04 0.51
CA ALA A 309 -7.01 7.30 1.08
C ALA A 309 -8.47 7.21 1.55
N LEU A 310 -9.34 6.60 0.74
CA LEU A 310 -10.76 6.42 1.06
C LEU A 310 -10.99 5.45 2.21
N SER A 311 -10.31 4.30 2.22
CA SER A 311 -10.45 3.31 3.30
C SER A 311 -9.97 3.87 4.64
N ASN A 312 -8.89 4.66 4.66
CA ASN A 312 -8.34 5.20 5.90
C ASN A 312 -8.93 6.55 6.32
N PHE A 313 -9.83 7.14 5.53
CA PHE A 313 -10.42 8.46 5.80
C PHE A 313 -11.05 8.54 7.19
N VAL A 314 -11.91 7.57 7.53
CA VAL A 314 -12.63 7.55 8.82
C VAL A 314 -11.66 7.47 9.99
N GLN A 315 -10.63 6.64 9.90
CA GLN A 315 -9.60 6.57 10.94
C GLN A 315 -8.91 7.91 11.13
N LYS A 316 -8.56 8.62 10.05
CA LYS A 316 -7.96 9.97 10.13
C LYS A 316 -8.91 11.00 10.73
N SER A 317 -10.20 10.93 10.44
CA SER A 317 -11.23 11.75 11.08
C SER A 317 -11.33 11.48 12.57
N LEU A 318 -11.33 10.20 12.99
CA LEU A 318 -11.41 9.81 14.39
C LEU A 318 -10.15 10.22 15.16
N GLN A 319 -8.96 10.05 14.57
CA GLN A 319 -7.70 10.52 15.14
C GLN A 319 -7.75 12.02 15.43
N ALA A 320 -8.23 12.84 14.50
CA ALA A 320 -8.37 14.27 14.71
C ALA A 320 -9.38 14.59 15.82
N ARG A 321 -10.52 13.87 15.87
CA ARG A 321 -11.58 14.10 16.86
C ARG A 321 -11.17 13.78 18.29
N CYS A 322 -10.32 12.77 18.50
CA CYS A 322 -9.76 12.47 19.82
C CYS A 322 -8.37 13.09 20.04
N ASN A 323 -7.94 14.01 19.16
CA ASN A 323 -6.63 14.66 19.21
C ASN A 323 -5.47 13.66 19.38
N TRP A 324 -5.55 12.52 18.68
CA TRP A 324 -4.52 11.49 18.68
C TRP A 324 -3.29 11.99 17.91
N VAL A 325 -2.19 12.20 18.62
CA VAL A 325 -0.93 12.70 18.02
C VAL A 325 0.19 11.64 18.09
N ALA A 326 1.27 11.88 17.36
CA ALA A 326 2.43 10.96 17.36
C ALA A 326 3.02 10.74 18.76
N GLN A 327 2.91 11.72 19.66
CA GLN A 327 3.32 11.58 21.06
C GLN A 327 2.44 10.59 21.83
N ASP A 328 1.13 10.53 21.54
CA ASP A 328 0.23 9.54 22.14
C ASP A 328 0.58 8.12 21.67
N GLU A 329 0.88 7.97 20.38
CA GLU A 329 1.32 6.70 19.80
C GLU A 329 2.64 6.23 20.44
N HIS A 330 3.63 7.11 20.54
CA HIS A 330 4.90 6.80 21.21
C HIS A 330 4.69 6.44 22.69
N ARG A 331 3.85 7.19 23.40
CA ARG A 331 3.49 6.92 24.80
C ARG A 331 2.82 5.55 24.94
N LEU A 332 1.90 5.20 24.05
CA LEU A 332 1.21 3.90 24.06
C LEU A 332 2.20 2.74 23.88
N PHE A 333 3.08 2.82 22.88
CA PHE A 333 4.10 1.79 22.65
C PHE A 333 5.09 1.68 23.80
N THR A 334 5.50 2.81 24.39
CA THR A 334 6.33 2.81 25.59
C THR A 334 5.66 2.05 26.74
N ARG A 335 4.36 2.28 26.96
CA ARG A 335 3.58 1.51 27.96
C ARG A 335 3.48 0.04 27.63
N PHE A 336 3.32 -0.33 26.35
CA PHE A 336 3.34 -1.73 25.94
C PHE A 336 4.66 -2.42 26.25
N ASP A 337 5.78 -1.74 25.98
CA ASP A 337 7.12 -2.26 26.26
C ASP A 337 7.36 -2.40 27.77
N GLU A 338 6.94 -1.42 28.58
CA GLU A 338 7.01 -1.49 30.04
C GLU A 338 6.22 -2.68 30.61
N VAL A 339 4.98 -2.90 30.15
CA VAL A 339 4.14 -4.03 30.58
C VAL A 339 4.76 -5.36 30.17
N THR A 340 5.20 -5.47 28.91
CA THR A 340 5.86 -6.67 28.37
C THR A 340 7.13 -6.99 29.15
N LYS A 341 7.96 -5.99 29.42
CA LYS A 341 9.22 -6.13 30.16
C LYS A 341 8.96 -6.56 31.61
N HIS A 342 8.02 -5.94 32.30
CA HIS A 342 7.68 -6.31 33.66
C HIS A 342 7.15 -7.75 33.77
N ALA A 343 6.32 -8.18 32.82
CA ALA A 343 5.85 -9.57 32.76
C ALA A 343 7.02 -10.55 32.59
N ALA A 344 7.94 -10.25 31.66
CA ALA A 344 9.14 -11.06 31.42
C ALA A 344 10.05 -11.14 32.66
N GLU A 345 10.33 -10.01 33.32
CA GLU A 345 11.12 -9.96 34.56
C GLU A 345 10.47 -10.72 35.72
N SER A 346 9.14 -10.80 35.73
CA SER A 346 8.36 -11.54 36.72
C SER A 346 8.17 -13.02 36.38
N GLY A 347 8.73 -13.50 35.27
CA GLY A 347 8.57 -14.88 34.79
C GLY A 347 7.14 -15.21 34.33
N ILE A 348 6.33 -14.21 33.99
CA ILE A 348 4.95 -14.34 33.52
C ILE A 348 4.95 -14.18 31.99
N GLU A 349 4.12 -14.95 31.29
CA GLU A 349 3.91 -14.76 29.86
C GLU A 349 3.38 -13.33 29.57
N PRO A 350 4.04 -12.55 28.69
CA PRO A 350 3.61 -11.20 28.39
C PRO A 350 2.17 -11.15 27.83
N PRO A 351 1.30 -10.28 28.36
CA PRO A 351 -0.05 -10.14 27.83
C PRO A 351 -0.01 -9.60 26.40
N ARG A 352 -0.96 -10.02 25.56
CA ARG A 352 -1.07 -9.61 24.15
C ARG A 352 -2.45 -9.06 23.82
N GLY A 353 -2.54 -8.24 22.78
CA GLY A 353 -3.79 -7.68 22.27
C GLY A 353 -4.61 -6.98 23.36
N GLU A 354 -5.88 -7.39 23.52
CA GLU A 354 -6.79 -6.78 24.49
C GLU A 354 -6.35 -6.97 25.94
N ALA A 355 -5.64 -8.06 26.28
CA ALA A 355 -5.09 -8.24 27.62
C ALA A 355 -3.97 -7.22 27.92
N LEU A 356 -3.15 -6.89 26.91
CA LEU A 356 -2.12 -5.86 27.02
C LEU A 356 -2.73 -4.47 27.18
N LEU A 357 -3.74 -4.15 26.37
CA LEU A 357 -4.49 -2.89 26.47
C LEU A 357 -5.14 -2.72 27.85
N LYS A 358 -5.69 -3.79 28.43
CA LYS A 358 -6.22 -3.76 29.80
C LYS A 358 -5.17 -3.39 30.84
N ARG A 359 -3.96 -3.93 30.73
CA ARG A 359 -2.84 -3.57 31.63
C ARG A 359 -2.41 -2.12 31.47
N VAL A 360 -2.34 -1.61 30.25
CA VAL A 360 -2.03 -0.18 30.05
C VAL A 360 -3.15 0.70 30.59
N ALA A 361 -4.41 0.29 30.46
CA ALA A 361 -5.56 1.06 30.98
C ALA A 361 -5.58 1.18 32.50
N GLU A 362 -4.93 0.26 33.24
CA GLU A 362 -4.74 0.39 34.70
C GLU A 362 -3.87 1.59 35.08
N VAL A 363 -2.97 2.00 34.18
CA VAL A 363 -2.03 3.13 34.37
C VAL A 363 -2.50 4.38 33.64
N ASP A 364 -3.08 4.23 32.45
CA ASP A 364 -3.36 5.31 31.51
C ASP A 364 -4.70 5.11 30.78
N PRO A 365 -5.83 5.22 31.49
CA PRO A 365 -7.14 4.87 30.95
C PRO A 365 -7.57 5.77 29.79
N ASP A 366 -7.27 7.07 29.85
CA ASP A 366 -7.60 8.04 28.79
C ASP A 366 -6.88 7.70 27.47
N LEU A 367 -5.58 7.36 27.54
CA LEU A 367 -4.81 6.99 26.36
C LEU A 367 -5.39 5.75 25.67
N VAL A 368 -5.77 4.73 26.45
CA VAL A 368 -6.37 3.50 25.91
C VAL A 368 -7.77 3.76 25.35
N GLU A 369 -8.58 4.61 25.99
CA GLU A 369 -9.90 4.98 25.48
C GLU A 369 -9.80 5.69 24.12
N ARG A 370 -8.92 6.71 24.02
CA ARG A 370 -8.67 7.42 22.76
C ARG A 370 -8.08 6.51 21.68
N PHE A 371 -7.18 5.59 22.06
CA PHE A 371 -6.65 4.58 21.14
C PHE A 371 -7.76 3.70 20.60
N ARG A 372 -8.60 3.12 21.46
CA ARG A 372 -9.72 2.25 21.04
C ARG A 372 -10.69 2.99 20.13
N TYR A 373 -11.02 4.22 20.49
CA TYR A 373 -11.92 5.07 19.70
C TYR A 373 -11.41 5.26 18.27
N GLN A 374 -10.15 5.63 18.08
CA GLN A 374 -9.62 5.87 16.72
C GLN A 374 -9.22 4.58 16.00
N TYR A 375 -8.64 3.61 16.71
CA TYR A 375 -8.07 2.42 16.12
C TYR A 375 -9.12 1.36 15.80
N ASN A 376 -9.99 1.00 16.75
CA ASN A 376 -10.95 -0.08 16.52
C ASN A 376 -12.02 0.33 15.52
N GLU A 377 -12.66 1.49 15.75
CA GLU A 377 -13.67 2.02 14.83
C GLU A 377 -13.05 2.40 13.47
N GLY A 378 -11.84 2.97 13.48
CA GLY A 378 -11.11 3.31 12.26
C GLY A 378 -10.75 2.07 11.44
N SER A 379 -10.21 1.03 12.08
CA SER A 379 -9.85 -0.24 11.41
C SER A 379 -11.10 -0.97 10.90
N ARG A 380 -12.19 -0.95 11.67
CA ARG A 380 -13.48 -1.50 11.23
C ARG A 380 -13.99 -0.79 9.98
N ALA A 381 -14.05 0.54 10.00
CA ALA A 381 -14.50 1.33 8.86
C ALA A 381 -13.60 1.16 7.62
N ALA A 382 -12.28 1.08 7.82
CA ALA A 382 -11.33 0.81 6.75
C ALA A 382 -11.54 -0.59 6.15
N GLY A 383 -11.76 -1.59 7.01
CA GLY A 383 -12.14 -2.95 6.60
C GLY A 383 -13.41 -2.97 5.75
N GLU A 384 -14.49 -2.34 6.21
CA GLU A 384 -15.78 -2.26 5.50
C GLU A 384 -15.64 -1.62 4.12
N ARG A 385 -14.96 -0.47 4.02
CA ARG A 385 -14.72 0.21 2.74
C ARG A 385 -13.85 -0.62 1.80
N GLY A 386 -12.75 -1.19 2.32
CA GLY A 386 -11.85 -2.03 1.53
C GLY A 386 -12.47 -3.36 1.08
N ILE A 387 -13.45 -3.90 1.82
CA ILE A 387 -14.26 -5.04 1.38
C ILE A 387 -15.19 -4.61 0.24
N ALA A 388 -15.94 -3.52 0.42
CA ALA A 388 -16.85 -3.00 -0.61
C ALA A 388 -16.14 -2.72 -1.95
N PHE A 389 -14.96 -2.10 -1.92
CA PHE A 389 -14.17 -1.88 -3.14
C PHE A 389 -13.64 -3.19 -3.75
N GLY A 390 -13.35 -4.21 -2.93
CA GLY A 390 -12.99 -5.54 -3.41
C GLY A 390 -14.15 -6.25 -4.11
N ASP A 391 -15.37 -6.11 -3.59
CA ASP A 391 -16.57 -6.67 -4.21
C ASP A 391 -16.85 -6.02 -5.57
N VAL A 392 -16.68 -4.70 -5.67
CA VAL A 392 -16.75 -3.96 -6.95
C VAL A 392 -15.70 -4.47 -7.92
N LEU A 393 -14.44 -4.63 -7.49
CA LEU A 393 -13.37 -5.18 -8.33
C LEU A 393 -13.77 -6.56 -8.89
N ILE A 394 -14.25 -7.47 -8.04
CA ILE A 394 -14.68 -8.81 -8.47
C ILE A 394 -15.84 -8.71 -9.47
N ALA A 395 -16.84 -7.87 -9.20
CA ALA A 395 -18.00 -7.69 -10.07
C ALA A 395 -17.60 -7.16 -11.46
N LEU A 396 -16.73 -6.16 -11.51
CA LEU A 396 -16.23 -5.59 -12.77
C LEU A 396 -15.32 -6.57 -13.51
N THR A 397 -14.48 -7.31 -12.79
CA THR A 397 -13.57 -8.32 -13.39
C THR A 397 -14.35 -9.37 -14.18
N ARG A 398 -15.49 -9.85 -13.64
CA ARG A 398 -16.36 -10.84 -14.33
C ARG A 398 -16.94 -10.34 -15.65
N GLN A 399 -17.04 -9.03 -15.83
CA GLN A 399 -17.62 -8.41 -17.01
C GLN A 399 -16.59 -8.15 -18.11
N MET A 400 -15.30 -8.36 -17.83
CA MET A 400 -14.23 -8.18 -18.80
C MET A 400 -14.27 -9.29 -19.86
N SER A 401 -13.83 -8.99 -21.08
CA SER A 401 -13.82 -9.91 -22.22
C SER A 401 -12.42 -10.12 -22.77
#